data_AF-A0A0D8Y4H5-F1
#
_entry.id   AF-A0A0D8Y4H5-F1
#
_cell.length_a   1.000
_cell.length_b   1.000
_cell.length_c   1.000
_cell.angle_alpha   90.00
_cell.angle_beta   90.00
_cell.angle_gamma   90.00
#
_symmetry.space_group_name_H-M   'P 1'
#
loop_
_entity.id
_entity.type
_entity.pdbx_description
1 polymer ?
#
loop_
_entity_poly.entity_id
_entity_poly.type
_entity_poly.pdbx_seq_one_letter_code
_entity_poly.pdbx_strand_id
1 'polypeptide(L)'
;MLKLLINCGQLDLFERNASGQSPLVFAARMSHPGLECVSILVASIDAIRKRRRDDSLSDHFSDIGKNRKDLLKLLPLYDEADIKYALTDSIGRNVLHYAALYNAPHLVNYFATCGANVNLIDNNGDAPIHLAAKGGNVEALLALLNNNCDVNIKDALDSLDVADRTAYSIANNQGHSVICDLFHSIASTSCV
;
A
#
# COMPACT_ATOMS: atom_id res chain seq x y z
N MET A 1 -5.89 -1.85 24.26
CA MET A 1 -6.27 -0.43 24.12
C MET A 1 -6.82 -0.13 22.72
N LEU A 2 -6.10 -0.40 21.62
CA LEU A 2 -6.57 -0.12 20.25
C LEU A 2 -7.92 -0.78 19.90
N LYS A 3 -8.11 -2.08 20.22
CA LYS A 3 -9.40 -2.78 20.04
C LYS A 3 -10.57 -2.11 20.79
N LEU A 4 -10.30 -1.55 21.98
CA LEU A 4 -11.32 -0.85 22.77
C LEU A 4 -11.73 0.47 22.10
N LEU A 5 -10.76 1.25 21.61
CA LEU A 5 -11.03 2.51 20.92
C LEU A 5 -11.88 2.31 19.65
N ILE A 6 -11.60 1.22 18.92
CA ILE A 6 -12.38 0.82 17.73
C ILE A 6 -13.79 0.39 18.14
N ASN A 7 -13.92 -0.47 19.15
CA ASN A 7 -15.22 -0.99 19.59
C ASN A 7 -16.14 0.08 20.19
N CYS A 8 -15.56 1.10 20.86
CA CYS A 8 -16.30 2.22 21.42
C CYS A 8 -16.63 3.31 20.37
N GLY A 9 -16.21 3.14 19.10
CA GLY A 9 -16.42 4.13 18.05
C GLY A 9 -15.66 5.44 18.23
N GLN A 10 -14.65 5.46 19.11
CA GLN A 10 -13.85 6.63 19.43
C GLN A 10 -12.67 6.83 18.45
N LEU A 11 -12.37 5.82 17.65
CA LEU A 11 -11.38 5.90 16.57
C LEU A 11 -12.07 5.71 15.23
N ASP A 12 -12.12 6.77 14.42
CA ASP A 12 -12.51 6.65 13.03
C ASP A 12 -11.32 6.11 12.22
N LEU A 13 -11.46 4.87 11.74
CA LEU A 13 -10.44 4.16 10.93
C LEU A 13 -10.16 4.83 9.59
N PHE A 14 -10.98 5.81 9.18
CA PHE A 14 -10.87 6.52 7.92
C PHE A 14 -10.65 8.02 8.11
N GLU A 15 -10.49 8.51 9.34
CA GLU A 15 -10.08 9.89 9.56
C GLU A 15 -8.69 10.14 8.96
N ARG A 16 -8.42 11.38 8.57
CA ARG A 16 -7.13 11.81 8.01
C ARG A 16 -6.49 12.80 8.96
N ASN A 17 -5.25 12.55 9.34
CA ASN A 17 -4.45 13.55 10.05
C ASN A 17 -4.01 14.67 9.07
N ALA A 18 -3.25 15.66 9.58
CA ALA A 18 -2.76 16.78 8.79
C ALA A 18 -1.87 16.40 7.58
N SER A 19 -1.28 15.19 7.58
CA SER A 19 -0.50 14.67 6.44
C SER A 19 -1.32 13.80 5.49
N GLY A 20 -2.63 13.75 5.66
CA GLY A 20 -3.54 12.95 4.84
C GLY A 20 -3.49 11.45 5.15
N GLN A 21 -3.01 11.06 6.34
CA GLN A 21 -2.84 9.64 6.67
C GLN A 21 -4.07 9.11 7.39
N SER A 22 -4.57 7.96 6.94
CA SER A 22 -5.45 7.12 7.76
C SER A 22 -4.67 6.52 8.93
N PRO A 23 -5.35 6.09 10.02
CA PRO A 23 -4.70 5.35 11.11
C PRO A 23 -3.86 4.15 10.62
N LEU A 24 -4.29 3.47 9.55
CA LEU A 24 -3.55 2.36 8.96
C LEU A 24 -2.26 2.82 8.26
N VAL A 25 -2.33 3.87 7.44
CA VAL A 25 -1.15 4.43 6.75
C VAL A 25 -0.18 5.03 7.77
N PHE A 26 -0.70 5.71 8.79
CA PHE A 26 0.11 6.24 9.88
C PHE A 26 0.87 5.13 10.60
N ALA A 27 0.19 4.02 10.92
CA ALA A 27 0.82 2.86 11.54
C ALA A 27 1.92 2.26 10.65
N ALA A 28 1.65 2.07 9.35
CA ALA A 28 2.62 1.54 8.39
C ALA A 28 3.84 2.45 8.21
N ARG A 29 3.68 3.78 8.35
CA ARG A 29 4.76 4.75 8.25
C ARG A 29 5.72 4.76 9.44
N MET A 30 5.31 4.29 10.61
CA MET A 30 6.21 4.26 11.77
C MET A 30 7.32 3.24 11.50
N SER A 31 8.58 3.57 11.79
CA SER A 31 9.75 2.73 11.44
C SER A 31 9.69 1.29 12.01
N HIS A 32 8.86 1.05 13.02
CA HIS A 32 8.59 -0.27 13.59
C HIS A 32 7.08 -0.48 13.74
N PRO A 33 6.33 -0.72 12.66
CA PRO A 33 4.92 -1.06 12.77
C PRO A 33 4.85 -2.43 13.44
N GLY A 34 4.41 -2.49 14.69
CA GLY A 34 4.06 -3.77 15.29
C GLY A 34 2.99 -4.44 14.42
N LEU A 35 3.28 -5.64 13.90
CA LEU A 35 2.34 -6.42 13.09
C LEU A 35 0.99 -6.58 13.81
N GLU A 36 1.00 -6.60 15.15
CA GLU A 36 -0.22 -6.62 15.97
C GLU A 36 -1.10 -5.38 15.77
N CYS A 37 -0.52 -4.17 15.78
CA CYS A 37 -1.30 -2.95 15.53
C CYS A 37 -1.87 -2.91 14.12
N VAL A 38 -1.04 -3.28 13.13
CA VAL A 38 -1.44 -3.32 11.72
C VAL A 38 -2.56 -4.34 11.50
N SER A 39 -2.40 -5.56 12.01
CA SER A 39 -3.39 -6.63 11.86
C SER A 39 -4.70 -6.33 12.56
N ILE A 40 -4.68 -5.66 13.72
CA ILE A 40 -5.91 -5.20 14.39
C ILE A 40 -6.65 -4.18 13.51
N LEU A 41 -5.94 -3.23 12.91
CA LEU A 41 -6.54 -2.21 12.04
C LEU A 41 -7.12 -2.85 10.77
N VAL A 42 -6.37 -3.74 10.11
CA VAL A 42 -6.85 -4.46 8.92
C VAL A 42 -8.05 -5.35 9.25
N ALA A 43 -7.99 -6.15 10.31
CA ALA A 43 -9.11 -7.00 10.73
C ALA A 43 -10.37 -6.19 11.08
N SER A 44 -10.19 -5.00 11.68
CA SER A 44 -11.30 -4.11 12.00
C SER A 44 -11.91 -3.48 10.75
N ILE A 45 -11.07 -3.10 9.77
CA ILE A 45 -11.52 -2.64 8.45
C ILE A 45 -12.32 -3.75 7.76
N ASP A 46 -11.83 -4.99 7.75
CA ASP A 46 -12.53 -6.13 7.16
C ASP A 46 -13.85 -6.48 7.86
N ALA A 47 -13.90 -6.37 9.20
CA ALA A 47 -15.14 -6.56 9.95
C ALA A 47 -16.20 -5.51 9.58
N ILE A 48 -15.81 -4.24 9.43
CA ILE A 48 -16.70 -3.17 8.95
C ILE A 48 -17.17 -3.46 7.52
N ARG A 49 -16.29 -3.96 6.65
CA ARG A 49 -16.64 -4.36 5.27
C ARG A 49 -17.69 -5.46 5.26
N LYS A 50 -17.48 -6.54 6.02
CA LYS A 50 -18.39 -7.69 6.08
C LYS A 50 -19.76 -7.27 6.56
N ARG A 51 -19.83 -6.56 7.70
CA ARG A 51 -21.10 -6.06 8.26
C ARG A 51 -21.87 -5.19 7.27
N ARG A 52 -21.19 -4.30 6.55
CA ARG A 52 -21.86 -3.41 5.58
C ARG A 52 -22.35 -4.14 4.33
N ARG A 53 -21.63 -5.17 3.86
CA ARG A 53 -22.10 -6.05 2.77
C ARG A 53 -23.40 -6.76 3.19
N ASP A 54 -23.41 -7.32 4.40
CA ASP A 54 -24.59 -8.00 4.97
C ASP A 54 -25.77 -7.02 5.12
N ASP A 55 -25.52 -5.81 5.65
CA ASP A 55 -26.54 -4.75 5.80
C ASP A 55 -27.11 -4.29 4.43
N SER A 56 -26.27 -4.20 3.39
CA SER A 56 -26.69 -3.77 2.03
C SER A 56 -27.58 -4.77 1.31
N LEU A 57 -27.51 -6.05 1.71
CA LEU A 57 -28.37 -7.13 1.22
C LEU A 57 -29.70 -7.21 2.00
N SER A 58 -29.84 -6.45 3.09
CA SER A 58 -31.08 -6.35 3.86
C SER A 58 -31.85 -5.07 3.47
N ASP A 59 -33.01 -5.22 2.84
CA ASP A 59 -33.82 -4.15 2.21
C ASP A 59 -34.46 -3.10 3.18
N HIS A 60 -33.83 -2.74 4.31
CA HIS A 60 -34.51 -2.00 5.39
C HIS A 60 -33.84 -0.75 5.98
N PHE A 61 -32.91 -0.08 5.29
CA PHE A 61 -32.44 1.24 5.75
C PHE A 61 -32.30 2.30 4.65
N SER A 62 -33.39 3.03 4.38
CA SER A 62 -33.39 4.27 3.61
C SER A 62 -32.82 5.48 4.38
N ASP A 63 -32.83 5.50 5.72
CA ASP A 63 -32.60 6.74 6.50
C ASP A 63 -31.25 6.91 7.23
N ILE A 64 -30.14 6.52 6.61
CA ILE A 64 -28.80 7.09 6.93
C ILE A 64 -28.34 8.02 5.79
N GLY A 65 -29.34 8.63 5.15
CA GLY A 65 -29.33 9.25 3.84
C GLY A 65 -28.52 10.54 3.66
N LYS A 66 -27.81 11.05 4.68
CA LYS A 66 -27.15 12.37 4.52
C LYS A 66 -25.72 12.54 5.03
N ASN A 67 -25.10 11.59 5.75
CA ASN A 67 -23.69 11.79 6.19
C ASN A 67 -22.83 10.52 6.32
N ARG A 68 -23.28 9.35 5.83
CA ARG A 68 -22.53 8.07 5.92
C ARG A 68 -22.66 7.15 4.71
N LYS A 69 -23.59 7.42 3.80
CA LYS A 69 -23.82 6.61 2.60
C LYS A 69 -22.88 7.02 1.44
N ASP A 70 -22.27 8.20 1.54
CA ASP A 70 -21.07 8.68 0.82
C ASP A 70 -19.75 8.13 1.39
N LEU A 71 -19.76 7.54 2.59
CA LEU A 71 -18.53 7.28 3.34
C LEU A 71 -17.80 5.98 2.97
N LEU A 72 -18.39 5.06 2.20
CA LEU A 72 -17.78 3.71 1.99
C LEU A 72 -18.38 2.90 0.84
N LYS A 73 -19.18 3.52 -0.04
CA LYS A 73 -19.94 2.82 -1.08
C LYS A 73 -19.12 2.21 -2.21
N LEU A 74 -17.79 2.32 -2.23
CA LEU A 74 -17.00 1.71 -3.30
C LEU A 74 -15.73 0.99 -2.86
N LEU A 75 -15.10 1.37 -1.73
CA LEU A 75 -13.79 0.92 -1.20
C LEU A 75 -13.41 -0.54 -1.54
N PRO A 76 -12.81 -0.75 -2.72
CA PRO A 76 -12.14 -1.97 -3.06
C PRO A 76 -10.88 -2.01 -2.21
N LEU A 77 -10.57 -3.18 -1.67
CA LEU A 77 -9.16 -3.51 -1.51
C LEU A 77 -8.53 -3.87 -2.87
N TYR A 78 -9.25 -3.81 -3.99
CA TYR A 78 -8.74 -4.02 -5.35
C TYR A 78 -9.59 -3.26 -6.41
N ASP A 79 -9.05 -2.15 -6.95
CA ASP A 79 -9.40 -1.45 -8.22
C ASP A 79 -10.67 -0.57 -8.35
N GLU A 80 -10.67 0.66 -8.92
CA GLU A 80 -9.70 1.51 -9.65
C GLU A 80 -9.95 3.01 -9.28
N ALA A 81 -8.94 3.87 -9.39
CA ALA A 81 -8.99 5.34 -9.31
C ALA A 81 -9.35 6.05 -7.97
N ASP A 82 -10.53 5.90 -7.38
CA ASP A 82 -11.04 6.89 -6.39
C ASP A 82 -10.57 6.69 -4.94
N ILE A 83 -10.10 5.49 -4.61
CA ILE A 83 -9.72 5.09 -3.24
C ILE A 83 -8.22 4.97 -3.02
N LYS A 84 -7.46 5.07 -4.12
CA LYS A 84 -6.05 5.44 -4.07
C LYS A 84 -5.85 6.56 -3.05
N TYR A 85 -6.63 7.64 -3.16
CA TYR A 85 -6.57 8.81 -2.26
C TYR A 85 -7.02 8.56 -0.81
N ALA A 86 -7.79 7.50 -0.54
CA ALA A 86 -8.34 7.22 0.80
C ALA A 86 -7.41 6.36 1.68
N LEU A 87 -6.49 5.61 1.08
CA LEU A 87 -5.50 4.82 1.84
C LEU A 87 -4.08 5.18 1.44
N THR A 88 -3.92 6.34 0.80
CA THR A 88 -2.64 7.01 0.66
C THR A 88 -2.57 8.22 1.57
N ASP A 89 -1.35 8.67 1.83
CA ASP A 89 -1.13 9.99 2.39
C ASP A 89 -1.19 11.11 1.33
N SER A 90 -0.89 12.33 1.76
CA SER A 90 -0.82 13.52 0.90
C SER A 90 0.18 13.45 -0.26
N ILE A 91 1.14 12.52 -0.24
CA ILE A 91 2.10 12.31 -1.33
C ILE A 91 1.76 11.09 -2.19
N GLY A 92 0.58 10.48 -1.99
CA GLY A 92 0.12 9.36 -2.79
C GLY A 92 0.70 8.01 -2.38
N ARG A 93 1.35 7.90 -1.21
CA ARG A 93 1.94 6.65 -0.72
C ARG A 93 0.96 5.83 0.11
N ASN A 94 0.83 4.56 -0.24
CA ASN A 94 0.08 3.56 0.53
C ASN A 94 0.98 2.79 1.52
N VAL A 95 0.39 1.82 2.22
CA VAL A 95 1.10 0.96 3.20
C VAL A 95 2.28 0.18 2.61
N LEU A 96 2.23 -0.21 1.33
CA LEU A 96 3.31 -0.96 0.67
C LEU A 96 4.53 -0.08 0.37
N HIS A 97 4.34 1.21 0.08
CA HIS A 97 5.45 2.14 -0.07
C HIS A 97 6.29 2.21 1.21
N TYR A 98 5.61 2.28 2.35
CA TYR A 98 6.29 2.32 3.65
C TYR A 98 6.91 0.98 4.03
N ALA A 99 6.22 -0.13 3.79
CA ALA A 99 6.80 -1.46 4.01
C ALA A 99 8.06 -1.68 3.14
N ALA A 100 8.06 -1.19 1.90
CA ALA A 100 9.20 -1.24 1.01
C ALA A 100 10.35 -0.33 1.47
N LEU A 101 10.04 0.90 1.90
CA LEU A 101 11.02 1.88 2.37
C LEU A 101 11.75 1.44 3.64
N TYR A 102 11.06 0.76 4.55
CA TYR A 102 11.63 0.32 5.84
C TYR A 102 12.10 -1.14 5.85
N ASN A 103 12.21 -1.76 4.68
CA ASN A 103 12.63 -3.16 4.53
C ASN A 103 11.79 -4.14 5.38
N ALA A 104 10.46 -4.03 5.33
CA ALA A 104 9.52 -4.84 6.12
C ALA A 104 8.81 -5.90 5.25
N PRO A 105 9.49 -6.99 4.83
CA PRO A 105 8.94 -8.00 3.92
C PRO A 105 7.68 -8.69 4.48
N HIS A 106 7.60 -8.85 5.80
CA HIS A 106 6.43 -9.44 6.46
C HIS A 106 5.18 -8.56 6.28
N LEU A 107 5.32 -7.23 6.29
CA LEU A 107 4.23 -6.30 6.01
C LEU A 107 3.91 -6.25 4.52
N VAL A 108 4.92 -6.34 3.64
CA VAL A 108 4.70 -6.45 2.19
C VAL A 108 3.80 -7.66 1.88
N ASN A 109 4.20 -8.84 2.35
CA ASN A 109 3.44 -10.07 2.16
C ASN A 109 2.03 -9.96 2.76
N TYR A 110 1.93 -9.47 4.00
CA TYR A 110 0.63 -9.30 4.65
C TYR A 110 -0.30 -8.38 3.85
N PHE A 111 0.15 -7.17 3.53
CA PHE A 111 -0.68 -6.21 2.80
C PHE A 111 -1.01 -6.64 1.38
N ALA A 112 -0.09 -7.33 0.69
CA ALA A 112 -0.35 -7.92 -0.62
C ALA A 112 -1.46 -8.98 -0.54
N THR A 113 -1.43 -9.88 0.46
CA THR A 113 -2.51 -10.86 0.67
C THR A 113 -3.86 -10.22 1.03
N CYS A 114 -3.84 -9.00 1.58
CA CYS A 114 -5.04 -8.29 1.97
C CYS A 114 -5.69 -7.45 0.86
N GLY A 115 -5.00 -7.12 -0.23
CA GLY A 115 -5.49 -6.03 -1.07
C GLY A 115 -4.48 -5.26 -1.87
N ALA A 116 -3.38 -4.93 -1.19
CA ALA A 116 -2.73 -3.69 -1.51
C ALA A 116 -2.13 -3.73 -2.91
N ASN A 117 -2.40 -2.69 -3.70
CA ASN A 117 -1.83 -2.54 -5.03
C ASN A 117 -0.31 -2.37 -4.89
N VAL A 118 0.42 -3.42 -5.28
CA VAL A 118 1.89 -3.53 -5.26
C VAL A 118 2.57 -2.63 -6.29
N ASN A 119 1.84 -2.20 -7.31
CA ASN A 119 2.34 -1.38 -8.41
C ASN A 119 1.88 0.09 -8.32
N LEU A 120 1.25 0.47 -7.19
CA LEU A 120 0.72 1.83 -7.03
C LEU A 120 1.85 2.86 -7.10
N ILE A 121 1.75 3.84 -7.99
CA ILE A 121 2.71 4.95 -8.08
C ILE A 121 2.30 6.14 -7.19
N ASP A 122 3.25 6.66 -6.42
CA ASP A 122 3.10 7.89 -5.63
C ASP A 122 3.23 9.16 -6.50
N ASN A 123 3.08 10.33 -5.88
CA ASN A 123 3.15 11.62 -6.58
C ASN A 123 4.56 11.97 -7.09
N ASN A 124 5.59 11.27 -6.64
CA ASN A 124 6.96 11.38 -7.17
C ASN A 124 7.21 10.38 -8.31
N GLY A 125 6.19 9.59 -8.69
CA GLY A 125 6.31 8.50 -9.63
C GLY A 125 6.95 7.24 -9.05
N ASP A 126 7.28 7.21 -7.76
CA ASP A 126 7.86 6.02 -7.14
C ASP A 126 6.74 5.02 -6.80
N ALA A 127 6.81 3.82 -7.37
CA ALA A 127 6.11 2.64 -6.87
C ALA A 127 6.86 1.99 -5.66
N PRO A 128 6.23 1.09 -4.88
CA PRO A 128 6.91 0.39 -3.77
C PRO A 128 8.27 -0.21 -4.14
N ILE A 129 8.38 -0.83 -5.33
CA ILE A 129 9.64 -1.43 -5.81
C ILE A 129 10.77 -0.41 -6.01
N HIS A 130 10.44 0.82 -6.43
CA HIS A 130 11.41 1.91 -6.55
C HIS A 130 11.96 2.33 -5.19
N LEU A 131 11.13 2.37 -4.15
CA LEU A 131 11.55 2.70 -2.80
C LEU A 131 12.42 1.59 -2.19
N ALA A 132 12.09 0.32 -2.43
CA ALA A 132 12.92 -0.79 -2.02
C ALA A 132 14.31 -0.73 -2.70
N ALA A 133 14.33 -0.49 -4.02
CA ALA A 133 15.57 -0.33 -4.79
C ALA A 133 16.39 0.88 -4.32
N LYS A 134 15.76 2.03 -4.05
CA LYS A 134 16.42 3.25 -3.56
C LYS A 134 17.09 3.02 -2.21
N GLY A 135 16.43 2.29 -1.31
CA GLY A 135 16.93 1.98 0.04
C GLY A 135 17.94 0.83 0.10
N GLY A 136 18.12 0.06 -0.97
CA GLY A 136 18.91 -1.19 -0.91
C GLY A 136 18.20 -2.30 -0.13
N ASN A 137 16.87 -2.23 -0.02
CA ASN A 137 16.05 -3.10 0.81
C ASN A 137 15.74 -4.42 0.10
N VAL A 138 16.71 -5.33 0.13
CA VAL A 138 16.68 -6.60 -0.60
C VAL A 138 15.48 -7.47 -0.22
N GLU A 139 15.18 -7.62 1.06
CA GLU A 139 14.12 -8.51 1.53
C GLU A 139 12.73 -7.98 1.14
N ALA A 140 12.50 -6.68 1.27
CA ALA A 140 11.27 -6.07 0.80
C ALA A 140 11.13 -6.13 -0.73
N LEU A 141 12.22 -5.96 -1.48
CA LEU A 141 12.23 -6.14 -2.93
C LEU A 141 11.79 -7.56 -3.30
N LEU A 142 12.40 -8.59 -2.70
CA LEU A 142 12.02 -9.99 -2.92
C LEU A 142 10.56 -10.25 -2.56
N ALA A 143 10.08 -9.70 -1.45
CA ALA A 143 8.68 -9.83 -1.07
C ALA A 143 7.74 -9.19 -2.12
N LEU A 144 8.08 -8.02 -2.67
CA LEU A 144 7.29 -7.40 -3.73
C LEU A 144 7.27 -8.27 -5.00
N LEU A 145 8.42 -8.77 -5.43
CA LEU A 145 8.55 -9.65 -6.59
C LEU A 145 7.72 -10.94 -6.44
N ASN A 146 7.75 -11.54 -5.25
CA ASN A 146 6.97 -12.74 -4.93
C ASN A 146 5.45 -12.49 -4.92
N ASN A 147 5.01 -11.23 -4.79
CA ASN A 147 3.60 -10.83 -4.85
C ASN A 147 3.24 -10.20 -6.21
N ASN A 148 3.86 -10.69 -7.29
CA ASN A 148 3.55 -10.32 -8.67
C ASN A 148 3.71 -8.81 -8.97
N CYS A 149 4.64 -8.14 -8.29
CA CYS A 149 4.98 -6.76 -8.60
C CYS A 149 5.63 -6.67 -9.99
N ASP A 150 5.22 -5.68 -10.78
CA ASP A 150 5.83 -5.41 -12.08
C ASP A 150 7.23 -4.78 -11.87
N VAL A 151 8.25 -5.41 -12.44
CA VAL A 151 9.65 -5.00 -12.32
C VAL A 151 10.01 -3.85 -13.25
N ASN A 152 9.21 -3.65 -14.30
CA ASN A 152 9.45 -2.68 -15.36
C ASN A 152 8.58 -1.43 -15.21
N ILE A 153 7.98 -1.21 -14.04
CA ILE A 153 7.24 0.03 -13.77
C ILE A 153 8.20 1.19 -14.02
N LYS A 154 7.84 2.04 -14.97
CA LYS A 154 8.47 3.34 -15.18
C LYS A 154 7.81 4.35 -14.26
N ASP A 155 8.58 5.26 -13.69
CA ASP A 155 7.99 6.36 -12.96
C ASP A 155 7.19 7.27 -13.92
N ALA A 156 6.22 8.00 -13.38
CA ALA A 156 5.34 8.85 -14.19
C ALA A 156 6.04 10.13 -14.72
N LEU A 157 7.36 10.27 -14.54
CA LEU A 157 8.14 11.41 -15.02
C LEU A 157 8.62 11.25 -16.47
N ASP A 158 8.18 10.19 -17.14
CA ASP A 158 8.41 9.83 -18.56
C ASP A 158 8.15 10.98 -19.55
N SER A 159 7.46 12.05 -19.14
CA SER A 159 7.24 13.25 -19.97
C SER A 159 8.47 14.14 -20.19
N LEU A 160 9.62 13.87 -19.54
CA LEU A 160 10.79 14.77 -19.55
C LEU A 160 12.08 14.19 -20.16
N ASP A 161 12.04 13.06 -20.87
CA ASP A 161 13.23 12.50 -21.58
C ASP A 161 14.41 12.15 -20.63
N VAL A 162 14.12 12.05 -19.32
CA VAL A 162 15.06 11.64 -18.27
C VAL A 162 14.99 10.13 -18.17
N ALA A 163 16.12 9.47 -18.43
CA ALA A 163 16.32 8.02 -18.48
C ALA A 163 15.27 7.20 -17.70
N ASP A 164 14.60 6.27 -18.40
CA ASP A 164 13.69 5.23 -17.87
C ASP A 164 14.03 4.84 -16.43
N ARG A 165 13.41 5.51 -15.45
CA ARG A 165 13.80 5.38 -14.05
C ARG A 165 13.15 4.15 -13.42
N THR A 166 13.57 2.98 -13.91
CA THR A 166 13.18 1.68 -13.36
C THR A 166 13.83 1.43 -12.00
N ALA A 167 13.27 0.50 -11.22
CA ALA A 167 13.88 0.05 -9.96
C ALA A 167 15.35 -0.42 -10.14
N TYR A 168 15.68 -1.06 -11.28
CA TYR A 168 17.06 -1.42 -11.62
C TYR A 168 17.97 -0.18 -11.74
N SER A 169 17.55 0.82 -12.51
CA SER A 169 18.35 2.04 -12.72
C SER A 169 18.63 2.78 -11.40
N ILE A 170 17.62 2.81 -10.51
CA ILE A 170 17.76 3.40 -9.18
C ILE A 170 18.78 2.61 -8.36
N ALA A 171 18.65 1.28 -8.30
CA ALA A 171 19.58 0.44 -7.56
C ALA A 171 21.02 0.60 -8.07
N ASN A 172 21.21 0.63 -9.39
CA ASN A 172 22.51 0.82 -10.03
C ASN A 172 23.11 2.19 -9.69
N ASN A 173 22.33 3.27 -9.81
CA ASN A 173 22.78 4.62 -9.50
C ASN A 173 23.11 4.82 -8.01
N GLN A 174 22.45 4.07 -7.12
CA GLN A 174 22.72 4.09 -5.68
C GLN A 174 23.84 3.12 -5.25
N GLY A 175 24.37 2.30 -6.17
CA GLY A 175 25.43 1.33 -5.88
C GLY A 175 24.97 0.05 -5.17
N HIS A 176 23.67 -0.28 -5.22
CA HIS A 176 23.10 -1.47 -4.58
C HIS A 176 23.30 -2.72 -5.46
N SER A 177 24.53 -3.24 -5.46
CA SER A 177 24.94 -4.37 -6.32
C SER A 177 24.06 -5.61 -6.16
N VAL A 178 23.69 -5.96 -4.92
CA VAL A 178 22.84 -7.13 -4.63
C VAL A 178 21.49 -7.04 -5.34
N ILE A 179 20.87 -5.85 -5.35
CA ILE A 179 19.59 -5.64 -6.06
C ILE A 179 19.80 -5.71 -7.58
N CYS A 180 20.91 -5.18 -8.09
CA CYS A 180 21.24 -5.27 -9.51
C CYS A 180 21.41 -6.74 -9.95
N ASP A 181 22.12 -7.54 -9.16
CA ASP A 181 22.32 -8.97 -9.40
C ASP A 181 21.01 -9.75 -9.35
N LEU A 182 20.10 -9.39 -8.43
CA LEU A 182 18.75 -9.96 -8.39
C LEU A 182 17.97 -9.68 -9.68
N PHE A 183 18.00 -8.45 -10.19
CA PHE A 183 17.35 -8.13 -11.46
C PHE A 183 17.96 -8.88 -12.65
N HIS A 184 19.29 -9.03 -12.71
CA HIS A 184 19.95 -9.84 -13.75
C HIS A 184 19.51 -11.32 -13.68
N SER A 185 19.39 -11.87 -12.47
CA SER A 185 18.92 -13.25 -12.25
C SER A 185 17.48 -13.44 -12.78
N ILE A 186 16.58 -12.49 -12.51
CA ILE A 186 15.18 -12.53 -12.96
C ILE A 186 15.06 -12.41 -14.50
N ALA A 187 15.91 -11.59 -15.13
CA ALA A 187 15.94 -11.48 -16.59
C ALA A 187 16.40 -12.79 -17.26
N SER A 188 17.33 -13.51 -16.63
CA SER A 188 17.86 -14.78 -17.16
C SER A 188 16.87 -15.95 -17.07
N THR A 189 15.96 -15.95 -16.09
CA THR A 189 14.97 -17.02 -15.90
C THR A 189 13.71 -16.87 -16.77
N SER A 190 13.48 -15.69 -17.34
CA SER A 190 12.34 -15.41 -18.24
C SER A 190 12.61 -15.75 -19.72
N CYS A 191 13.81 -16.25 -20.04
CA CYS A 191 14.26 -16.53 -21.42
C CYS A 191 14.33 -18.03 -21.78
N VAL A 192 13.63 -18.93 -21.07
CA VAL A 192 13.59 -20.39 -21.34
C VAL A 192 12.14 -20.84 -21.43
#